data_AF-A0A0B6YN54-F1
#
_entry.id   AF-A0A0B6YN54-F1
#
_cell.length_a   1.000
_cell.length_b   1.000
_cell.length_c   1.000
_cell.angle_alpha   90.00
_cell.angle_beta   90.00
_cell.angle_gamma   90.00
#
_symmetry.space_group_name_H-M   'P 1'
#
loop_
_entity.id
_entity.type
_entity.pdbx_description
1 polymer ?
#
loop_
_entity_poly.entity_id
_entity_poly.type
_entity_poly.pdbx_seq_one_letter_code
_entity_poly.pdbx_strand_id
1 'polypeptide(L)'
;HWETACSTVGNIITTIFAKQTVLESYMSFVENYKASGKVIEHALTTKSSVQKFIEQCQKDSGSKLTMKDLIVRPIQRIPRYELLMQRLLDNTSRDHPDHPLLQQACQVMHELAVKIGTINDSQHEEDMQ
;
A
#
# COMPACT_ATOMS: atom_id res chain seq x y z
N HIS A 1 11.09 -21.03 13.55
CA HIS A 1 11.87 -21.74 12.51
C HIS A 1 10.96 -21.94 11.30
N TRP A 2 11.43 -21.68 10.09
CA TRP A 2 10.65 -21.85 8.85
C TRP A 2 10.97 -23.22 8.24
N GLU A 3 9.95 -24.00 7.95
CA GLU A 3 10.03 -25.33 7.33
C GLU A 3 9.38 -25.30 5.95
N THR A 4 10.19 -25.41 4.90
CA THR A 4 9.77 -25.27 3.49
C THR A 4 8.71 -26.29 3.03
N ALA A 5 8.46 -27.36 3.79
CA ALA A 5 7.50 -28.40 3.42
C ALA A 5 6.09 -28.19 4.02
N CYS A 6 5.96 -27.38 5.07
CA CYS A 6 4.71 -27.29 5.85
C CYS A 6 4.38 -25.87 6.36
N SER A 7 5.34 -24.94 6.33
CA SER A 7 5.10 -23.56 6.76
C SER A 7 4.21 -22.83 5.78
N THR A 8 3.24 -22.08 6.28
CA THR A 8 2.25 -21.37 5.47
C THR A 8 2.29 -19.87 5.75
N VAL A 9 2.13 -19.05 4.72
CA VAL A 9 2.03 -17.60 4.83
C VAL A 9 0.76 -17.04 4.18
N GLY A 10 0.15 -17.78 3.25
CA GLY A 10 -1.06 -17.32 2.54
C GLY A 10 -2.23 -17.03 3.49
N ASN A 11 -2.39 -17.85 4.53
CA ASN A 11 -3.41 -17.64 5.57
C ASN A 11 -3.16 -16.37 6.39
N ILE A 12 -1.91 -16.03 6.69
CA ILE A 12 -1.55 -14.83 7.46
C ILE A 12 -1.90 -13.58 6.65
N ILE A 13 -1.51 -13.55 5.37
CA ILE A 13 -1.81 -12.43 4.46
C ILE A 13 -3.31 -12.24 4.32
N THR A 14 -4.04 -13.32 4.03
CA THR A 14 -5.50 -13.30 3.93
C THR A 14 -6.13 -12.77 5.21
N THR A 15 -5.70 -13.26 6.38
CA THR A 15 -6.24 -12.83 7.68
C THR A 15 -5.96 -11.36 7.96
N ILE A 16 -4.80 -10.83 7.60
CA ILE A 16 -4.45 -9.42 7.84
C ILE A 16 -5.30 -8.51 6.96
N PHE A 17 -5.40 -8.80 5.66
CA PHE A 17 -6.12 -7.94 4.72
C PHE A 17 -7.63 -8.15 4.71
N ALA A 18 -8.14 -9.25 5.28
CA ALA A 18 -9.57 -9.43 5.55
C ALA A 18 -10.04 -8.67 6.81
N LYS A 19 -9.15 -8.13 7.64
CA LYS A 19 -9.55 -7.33 8.80
C LYS A 19 -10.20 -6.04 8.33
N GLN A 20 -11.45 -5.86 8.71
CA GLN A 20 -12.23 -4.67 8.41
C GLN A 20 -11.49 -3.37 8.76
N THR A 21 -10.85 -3.31 9.93
CA THR A 21 -10.10 -2.13 10.38
C THR A 21 -8.91 -1.79 9.47
N VAL A 22 -8.24 -2.80 8.91
CA VAL A 22 -7.13 -2.61 7.96
C VAL A 22 -7.67 -2.05 6.64
N LEU A 23 -8.76 -2.64 6.14
CA LEU A 23 -9.41 -2.20 4.90
C LEU A 23 -9.92 -0.76 5.04
N GLU A 24 -10.68 -0.44 6.08
CA GLU A 24 -11.24 0.89 6.31
C GLU A 24 -10.16 1.96 6.45
N SER A 25 -9.13 1.69 7.25
CA SER A 25 -8.01 2.63 7.44
C SER A 25 -7.27 2.89 6.12
N TYR A 26 -7.08 1.84 5.32
CA TYR A 26 -6.39 1.96 4.05
C TYR A 26 -7.25 2.68 3.00
N MET A 27 -8.55 2.36 2.89
CA MET A 27 -9.49 3.02 1.98
C MET A 27 -9.59 4.51 2.30
N SER A 28 -9.78 4.85 3.58
CA SER A 28 -9.82 6.24 4.03
C SER A 28 -8.54 7.00 3.67
N PHE A 29 -7.37 6.36 3.77
CA PHE A 29 -6.12 6.97 3.32
C PHE A 29 -6.11 7.24 1.81
N VAL A 30 -6.51 6.26 0.99
CA VAL A 30 -6.52 6.40 -0.47
C VAL A 30 -7.50 7.50 -0.91
N GLU A 31 -8.70 7.51 -0.33
CA GLU A 31 -9.72 8.54 -0.58
C GLU A 31 -9.21 9.95 -0.23
N ASN A 32 -8.38 10.09 0.80
CA ASN A 32 -7.86 11.41 1.22
C ASN A 32 -6.49 11.75 0.64
N TYR A 33 -5.88 10.85 -0.13
CA TYR A 33 -4.49 11.00 -0.56
C TYR A 33 -4.27 12.26 -1.40
N LYS A 34 -5.10 12.50 -2.43
CA LYS A 34 -4.93 13.67 -3.31
C LYS A 34 -5.20 14.98 -2.58
N ALA A 35 -6.28 15.04 -1.80
CA ALA A 35 -6.60 16.21 -0.99
C ALA A 35 -5.46 16.54 -0.01
N SER A 36 -4.93 15.52 0.67
CA SER A 36 -3.78 15.67 1.58
C SER A 36 -2.52 16.12 0.84
N GLY A 37 -2.27 15.58 -0.36
CA GLY A 37 -1.17 16.00 -1.23
C GLY A 37 -1.23 17.49 -1.56
N LYS A 38 -2.39 18.00 -1.97
CA LYS A 38 -2.61 19.43 -2.27
C LYS A 38 -2.40 20.31 -1.04
N VAL A 39 -2.91 19.89 0.12
CA VAL A 39 -2.73 20.63 1.39
C VAL A 39 -1.26 20.69 1.79
N ILE A 40 -0.53 19.58 1.66
CA ILE A 40 0.91 19.52 1.95
C ILE A 40 1.68 20.46 1.00
N GLU A 41 1.40 20.40 -0.30
CA GLU A 41 2.05 21.25 -1.30
C GLU A 41 1.78 22.75 -1.04
N HIS A 42 0.54 23.10 -0.75
CA HIS A 42 0.17 24.46 -0.40
C HIS A 42 0.87 24.92 0.91
N ALA A 43 0.93 24.07 1.93
CA ALA A 43 1.60 24.41 3.19
C ALA A 43 3.11 24.59 3.01
N LEU A 44 3.75 23.77 2.19
CA LEU A 44 5.18 23.87 1.89
C LEU A 44 5.53 25.15 1.12
N THR A 45 4.63 25.64 0.26
CA THR A 45 4.85 26.87 -0.52
C THR A 45 4.49 28.15 0.23
N THR A 46 3.50 28.09 1.14
CA THR A 46 3.00 29.28 1.84
C THR A 46 3.57 29.48 3.24
N LYS A 47 4.07 28.43 3.90
CA LYS A 47 4.52 28.48 5.30
C LYS A 47 5.97 28.02 5.42
N SER A 48 6.89 28.99 5.48
CA SER A 48 8.33 28.72 5.62
C SER A 48 8.70 27.93 6.88
N SER A 49 7.91 28.03 7.96
CA SER A 49 8.09 27.21 9.17
C SER A 49 7.83 25.72 8.92
N VAL A 50 6.78 25.40 8.15
CA VAL A 50 6.44 24.01 7.78
C VAL A 50 7.51 23.44 6.86
N GLN A 51 7.94 24.21 5.85
CA GLN A 51 9.03 23.81 4.96
C GLN A 51 10.30 23.44 5.75
N LYS A 52 10.77 24.35 6.62
CA LYS A 52 11.98 24.13 7.42
C LYS A 52 11.84 22.93 8.36
N PHE A 53 10.66 22.75 8.95
CA PHE A 53 10.39 21.60 9.81
C PHE A 53 10.52 20.27 9.03
N ILE A 54 9.89 20.17 7.86
CA ILE A 54 9.95 18.96 7.04
C ILE A 54 11.38 18.69 6.52
N GLU A 55 12.10 19.72 6.09
CA GLU A 55 13.51 19.61 5.69
C GLU A 55 14.40 19.13 6.84
N GLN A 56 14.16 19.60 8.07
CA GLN A 56 14.89 19.16 9.24
C GLN A 56 14.58 17.68 9.55
N CYS A 57 13.30 17.29 9.56
CA CYS A 57 12.91 15.89 9.75
C CYS A 57 13.56 14.97 8.69
N GLN A 58 13.63 15.41 7.44
CA GLN A 58 14.28 14.65 6.38
C GLN A 58 15.78 14.47 6.66
N LYS A 59 16.48 15.53 7.06
CA LYS A 59 17.92 15.47 7.42
C LYS A 59 18.15 14.54 8.61
N ASP A 60 17.36 14.67 9.66
CA ASP A 60 17.49 13.87 10.89
C ASP A 60 17.23 12.38 10.62
N SER A 61 16.30 12.08 9.72
CA SER A 61 16.01 10.69 9.31
C SER A 61 17.11 10.06 8.44
N GLY A 62 18.01 10.87 7.87
CA GLY A 62 18.96 10.42 6.84
C GLY A 62 18.31 9.96 5.53
N SER A 63 17.01 10.17 5.38
CA SER A 63 16.23 9.71 4.23
C SER A 63 16.45 10.61 3.01
N LYS A 64 16.67 10.00 1.84
CA LYS A 64 16.65 10.71 0.55
C LYS A 64 15.24 11.02 0.05
N LEU A 65 14.21 10.52 0.73
CA LEU A 65 12.82 10.64 0.32
C LEU A 65 12.21 11.92 0.89
N THR A 66 11.51 12.65 0.04
CA THR A 66 10.72 13.81 0.44
C THR A 66 9.41 13.38 1.11
N MET A 67 8.72 14.30 1.78
CA MET A 67 7.37 14.05 2.32
C MET A 67 6.39 13.56 1.23
N LYS A 68 6.51 14.08 0.00
CA LYS A 68 5.70 13.67 -1.15
C LYS A 68 6.03 12.22 -1.57
N ASP A 69 7.30 11.82 -1.54
CA ASP A 69 7.71 10.45 -1.84
C ASP A 69 7.25 9.45 -0.77
N LEU A 70 7.06 9.90 0.48
CA LEU A 70 6.59 9.07 1.57
C LEU A 70 5.08 8.84 1.49
N ILE A 71 4.30 9.90 1.24
CA ILE A 71 2.82 9.82 1.26
C ILE A 71 2.25 9.00 0.10
N VAL A 72 2.97 8.85 -1.03
CA VAL A 72 2.55 7.98 -2.15
C VAL A 72 2.75 6.48 -1.86
N ARG A 73 3.57 6.13 -0.87
CA ARG A 73 3.96 4.72 -0.63
C ARG A 73 2.81 3.81 -0.29
N PRO A 74 1.83 4.18 0.56
CA PRO A 74 0.71 3.31 0.87
C PRO A 74 0.00 2.87 -0.40
N ILE A 75 -0.37 3.79 -1.30
CA ILE A 75 -1.03 3.49 -2.59
C ILE A 75 -0.22 2.49 -3.42
N GLN A 76 1.08 2.69 -3.52
CA GLN A 76 1.95 1.79 -4.28
C GLN A 76 2.22 0.45 -3.57
N ARG A 77 1.85 0.30 -2.30
CA ARG A 77 2.21 -0.88 -1.49
C ARG A 77 1.37 -2.09 -1.84
N ILE A 78 0.07 -1.89 -2.08
CA ILE A 78 -0.86 -2.99 -2.36
C ILE A 78 -0.56 -3.68 -3.69
N PRO A 79 -0.35 -2.97 -4.82
CA PRO A 79 0.06 -3.61 -6.08
C PRO A 79 1.37 -4.39 -5.94
N ARG A 80 2.32 -3.92 -5.12
CA ARG A 80 3.56 -4.65 -4.85
C ARG A 80 3.32 -5.95 -4.09
N TYR A 81 2.38 -5.96 -3.14
CA TYR A 81 2.02 -7.17 -2.40
C TYR A 81 1.30 -8.18 -3.29
N GLU A 82 0.41 -7.73 -4.18
CA GLU A 82 -0.20 -8.60 -5.19
C GLU A 82 0.86 -9.31 -6.04
N LEU A 83 1.81 -8.56 -6.62
CA LEU A 83 2.92 -9.12 -7.39
C LEU A 83 3.80 -10.08 -6.57
N LEU A 84 4.02 -9.78 -5.29
CA LEU A 84 4.78 -10.65 -4.40
C LEU A 84 4.02 -11.96 -4.13
N MET A 85 2.72 -11.89 -3.87
CA MET A 85 1.88 -13.08 -3.66
C MET A 85 1.87 -13.97 -4.90
N GLN A 86 1.73 -13.37 -6.09
CA GLN A 86 1.78 -14.10 -7.35
C GLN A 86 3.12 -14.84 -7.51
N ARG A 87 4.24 -14.16 -7.23
CA ARG A 87 5.57 -14.78 -7.29
C ARG A 87 5.73 -15.92 -6.29
N LEU A 88 5.20 -15.79 -5.07
CA LEU A 88 5.22 -16.87 -4.09
C LEU A 88 4.43 -18.08 -4.58
N LEU A 89 3.24 -17.84 -5.13
CA LEU A 89 2.39 -18.89 -5.70
C LEU A 89 3.09 -19.63 -6.86
N ASP A 90 3.69 -18.88 -7.80
CA ASP A 90 4.39 -19.43 -8.97
C ASP A 90 5.59 -20.32 -8.57
N ASN A 91 6.18 -20.07 -7.39
CA ASN A 91 7.33 -20.80 -6.86
C ASN A 91 6.95 -21.82 -5.77
N THR A 92 5.66 -22.03 -5.50
CA THR A 92 5.18 -22.99 -4.51
C THR A 92 4.56 -24.20 -5.21
N SER A 93 5.05 -25.42 -4.93
CA SER A 93 4.51 -26.66 -5.51
C SER A 93 3.00 -26.78 -5.27
N ARG A 94 2.26 -27.34 -6.23
CA ARG A 94 0.81 -27.58 -6.11
C ARG A 94 0.44 -28.52 -4.95
N ASP A 95 1.37 -29.41 -4.57
CA ASP A 95 1.19 -30.34 -3.46
C ASP A 95 1.52 -29.71 -2.09
N HIS A 96 2.09 -28.50 -2.07
CA HIS A 96 2.43 -27.81 -0.83
C HIS A 96 1.16 -27.23 -0.17
N PRO A 97 0.99 -27.35 1.15
CA PRO A 97 -0.21 -26.89 1.85
C PRO A 97 -0.47 -25.37 1.70
N ASP A 98 0.57 -24.58 1.45
CA ASP A 98 0.43 -23.13 1.23
C ASP A 98 -0.05 -22.77 -0.17
N HIS A 99 0.00 -23.67 -1.16
CA HIS A 99 -0.42 -23.37 -2.53
C HIS A 99 -1.87 -22.87 -2.63
N PRO A 100 -2.89 -23.58 -2.08
CA PRO A 100 -4.26 -23.07 -2.09
C PRO A 100 -4.44 -21.80 -1.24
N LEU A 101 -3.65 -21.63 -0.17
CA LEU A 101 -3.70 -20.44 0.68
C LEU A 101 -3.12 -19.20 -0.04
N LEU A 102 -2.07 -19.39 -0.83
CA LEU A 102 -1.47 -18.36 -1.66
C LEU A 102 -2.40 -17.98 -2.83
N GLN A 103 -3.14 -18.93 -3.40
CA GLN A 103 -4.18 -18.62 -4.39
C GLN A 103 -5.25 -17.69 -3.81
N GLN A 104 -5.77 -18.03 -2.62
CA GLN A 104 -6.74 -17.19 -1.92
C GLN A 104 -6.16 -15.81 -1.59
N ALA A 105 -4.92 -15.76 -1.10
CA ALA A 105 -4.24 -14.50 -0.81
C ALA A 105 -4.06 -13.64 -2.07
N CYS A 106 -3.69 -14.23 -3.20
CA CYS A 106 -3.58 -13.52 -4.48
C CYS A 106 -4.92 -12.88 -4.87
N GLN A 107 -6.02 -13.64 -4.76
CA GLN A 107 -7.36 -13.12 -5.08
C GLN A 107 -7.73 -11.92 -4.19
N VAL A 108 -7.58 -12.05 -2.86
CA VAL A 108 -7.89 -10.96 -1.93
C VAL A 108 -7.04 -9.72 -2.21
N MET A 109 -5.76 -9.92 -2.51
CA MET A 109 -4.86 -8.81 -2.84
C MET A 109 -5.22 -8.14 -4.16
N HIS A 110 -5.63 -8.92 -5.17
CA HIS A 110 -6.08 -8.41 -6.46
C HIS A 110 -7.36 -7.56 -6.32
N GLU A 111 -8.38 -8.06 -5.62
CA GLU A 111 -9.61 -7.32 -5.35
C GLU A 111 -9.33 -5.98 -4.64
N LEU A 112 -8.40 -6.01 -3.68
CA LEU A 112 -7.96 -4.80 -2.97
C LEU A 112 -7.24 -3.83 -3.92
N ALA A 113 -6.33 -4.31 -4.76
CA ALA A 113 -5.59 -3.49 -5.73
C ALA A 113 -6.53 -2.83 -6.74
N VAL A 114 -7.49 -3.58 -7.28
CA VAL A 114 -8.53 -3.05 -8.20
C VAL A 114 -9.34 -1.96 -7.52
N LYS A 115 -9.82 -2.20 -6.28
CA LYS A 115 -10.61 -1.21 -5.53
C LYS A 115 -9.83 0.10 -5.32
N ILE A 116 -8.54 0.02 -5.01
CA ILE A 116 -7.66 1.19 -4.84
C ILE A 116 -7.46 1.93 -6.17
N GLY A 117 -7.24 1.17 -7.26
CA GLY A 117 -7.12 1.72 -8.61
C GLY A 117 -8.36 2.53 -8.99
N THR A 118 -9.55 1.97 -8.80
CA THR A 118 -10.82 2.64 -9.09
C THR A 118 -10.98 3.96 -8.32
N ILE A 119 -10.68 3.99 -7.01
CA ILE A 119 -10.76 5.23 -6.21
C ILE A 119 -9.80 6.29 -6.77
N ASN A 120 -8.57 5.89 -7.09
CA ASN A 120 -7.57 6.83 -7.60
C ASN A 120 -7.93 7.39 -8.98
N ASP A 121 -8.53 6.57 -9.84
CA ASP A 121 -8.99 6.93 -11.18
C ASP A 121 -10.21 7.87 -11.13
N SER A 122 -11.20 7.58 -10.28
CA SER A 122 -12.36 8.47 -10.06
C SER A 122 -11.92 9.87 -9.59
N GLN A 123 -10.93 9.93 -8.69
CA GLN A 123 -10.36 11.21 -8.29
C GLN A 123 -9.53 11.89 -9.38
N HIS A 124 -9.15 11.21 -10.47
CA HIS A 124 -8.40 11.83 -11.57
C HIS A 124 -9.37 12.54 -12.52
N GLU A 125 -10.59 12.01 -12.67
CA GLU A 125 -11.64 12.61 -13.47
C GLU A 125 -12.20 13.89 -12.82
N GLU A 126 -12.38 13.90 -11.50
CA GLU A 126 -12.82 15.10 -10.75
C GLU A 126 -11.84 16.27 -10.83
N ASP A 127 -10.54 16.02 -10.97
CA ASP A 127 -9.51 17.07 -11.11
C ASP A 127 -9.45 17.68 -12.52
N MET A 128 -10.10 17.07 -13.52
CA MET A 128 -10.17 17.58 -14.91
C MET A 128 -11.46 18.34 -15.23
N GLN A 129 -12.44 18.36 -14.32
CA GLN A 129 -13.66 19.16 -14.40
C GLN A 129 -13.52 20.50 -13.70
#